data_AF-Q7SF78-F1
#
_entry.id   AF-Q7SF78-F1
#
_cell.length_a   1.000
_cell.length_b   1.000
_cell.length_c   1.000
_cell.angle_alpha   90.00
_cell.angle_beta   90.00
_cell.angle_gamma   90.00
#
_symmetry.space_group_name_H-M   'P 1'
#
loop_
_entity.id
_entity.type
_entity.pdbx_description
1 polymer ?
#
loop_
_entity_poly.entity_id
_entity_poly.type
_entity_poly.pdbx_seq_one_letter_code
_entity_poly.pdbx_strand_id
1 'polypeptide(L)'
;MVTEKSPIIIAPGQKGIRKPTPDIEGHSPATYKQPRGGSLGCFMRGALGFLLILHEQTTGVAAQSFDPTRLPTTLVSKAPVVSPTWKSPPAVTPTSKPPPAVGPTSIASSVPIPRSSSITGTSNPTSTPPNPTPIPLVITNSCPDTIWPGIGTQNGIGPEVGGFELAPGETKPLFVSPDWQGRVWGRTNCSFNADGTGPSNLNGVNGNGAACMTGDCFGRLNCEFTGQVPVTLAEFNLLGGINSDQTFYDISLVDGYNLPLGIIYIPAANTTWIPPNLTNCVCIASAGFLDPPSRSGLYYTNKTFPIPWESDQTNPSVGGWCPWDLQEYPPSKPGDGIYPYPDDSIQRPVFDPCLSACAATGNPEDCCTGKYDDPSVCTPSLYSENAKTVCPDAYSYAFDDQTSTFIIPNGGGWEVVFCPRGRSTNILRIFGEELRTIASGGGLTREILERVRNRTYIESANSKGLGGAGMVQRPGAGVFGVVALMWMWMVFWC
;
A
#
# COMPACT_ATOMS: atom_id res chain seq x y z
N MET A 1 9.68 -41.70 71.38
CA MET A 1 8.46 -41.59 72.23
C MET A 1 7.28 -41.73 71.28
N VAL A 2 6.83 -42.98 71.06
CA VAL A 2 5.59 -43.57 71.64
C VAL A 2 4.36 -42.93 70.96
N THR A 3 3.90 -43.44 69.81
CA THR A 3 3.03 -44.62 69.54
C THR A 3 1.54 -44.41 69.87
N GLU A 4 0.68 -44.64 68.87
CA GLU A 4 -0.57 -45.41 68.96
C GLU A 4 -1.10 -45.64 67.52
N LYS A 5 -0.92 -46.83 66.93
CA LYS A 5 -1.70 -48.09 67.02
C LYS A 5 -3.02 -48.09 66.21
N SER A 6 -2.96 -48.80 65.09
CA SER A 6 -4.06 -49.40 64.31
C SER A 6 -4.71 -50.60 65.04
N PRO A 7 -5.75 -51.20 64.43
CA PRO A 7 -5.72 -52.66 64.18
C PRO A 7 -6.17 -53.05 62.74
N ILE A 8 -5.39 -53.86 62.00
CA ILE A 8 -5.50 -55.33 61.75
C ILE A 8 -6.65 -55.69 60.78
N ILE A 9 -6.46 -55.97 59.47
CA ILE A 9 -5.86 -57.11 58.71
C ILE A 9 -6.62 -58.45 58.82
N ILE A 10 -7.17 -58.94 57.68
CA ILE A 10 -7.05 -60.34 57.16
C ILE A 10 -7.08 -60.32 55.59
N ALA A 11 -6.11 -60.99 54.94
CA ALA A 11 -5.91 -61.21 53.48
C ALA A 11 -6.41 -62.64 53.07
N PRO A 12 -6.20 -63.29 51.87
CA PRO A 12 -5.20 -63.06 50.80
C PRO A 12 -5.60 -63.39 49.32
N GLY A 13 -4.70 -63.09 48.36
CA GLY A 13 -4.18 -64.11 47.41
C GLY A 13 -4.78 -64.32 45.99
N GLN A 14 -4.24 -63.57 45.01
CA GLN A 14 -3.67 -64.00 43.70
C GLN A 14 -4.36 -64.94 42.66
N LYS A 15 -4.20 -64.51 41.38
CA LYS A 15 -3.99 -65.24 40.08
C LYS A 15 -5.19 -65.52 39.13
N GLY A 16 -5.37 -64.57 38.19
CA GLY A 16 -5.27 -64.67 36.71
C GLY A 16 -5.97 -65.79 35.89
N ILE A 17 -6.58 -65.41 34.76
CA ILE A 17 -6.41 -65.97 33.38
C ILE A 17 -7.38 -65.29 32.37
N ARG A 18 -6.80 -64.68 31.30
CA ARG A 18 -7.15 -64.57 29.84
C ARG A 18 -8.61 -64.29 29.41
N LYS A 19 -8.94 -63.46 28.40
CA LYS A 19 -8.44 -63.33 26.99
C LYS A 19 -9.34 -62.25 26.25
N PRO A 20 -9.18 -61.93 24.93
CA PRO A 20 -8.24 -61.01 24.27
C PRO A 20 -8.89 -59.78 23.56
N THR A 21 -8.02 -58.96 22.97
CA THR A 21 -8.03 -57.62 22.32
C THR A 21 -8.87 -57.45 21.01
N PRO A 22 -9.06 -56.21 20.51
CA PRO A 22 -8.10 -55.61 19.56
C PRO A 22 -7.67 -54.16 19.84
N ASP A 23 -6.35 -53.97 19.67
CA ASP A 23 -5.59 -52.88 19.03
C ASP A 23 -5.85 -51.39 19.37
N ILE A 24 -4.92 -50.83 20.14
CA ILE A 24 -4.62 -49.39 20.19
C ILE A 24 -3.11 -49.22 19.98
N GLU A 25 -2.71 -48.77 18.80
CA GLU A 25 -1.35 -48.29 18.54
C GLU A 25 -1.14 -46.89 19.14
N GLY A 26 0.00 -46.73 19.83
CA GLY A 26 0.38 -45.51 20.53
C GLY A 26 0.83 -44.39 19.58
N HIS A 27 0.50 -43.15 19.95
CA HIS A 27 1.06 -41.95 19.34
C HIS A 27 2.10 -41.32 20.28
N SER A 28 3.34 -41.28 19.80
CA SER A 28 4.46 -40.46 20.30
C SER A 28 4.36 -39.04 19.72
N PRO A 29 5.09 -38.03 20.25
CA PRO A 29 4.83 -36.63 19.98
C PRO A 29 5.28 -36.23 18.57
N ALA A 30 4.39 -35.56 17.83
CA ALA A 30 4.64 -35.14 16.46
C ALA A 30 5.64 -33.96 16.41
N THR A 31 6.80 -34.25 15.85
CA THR A 31 7.81 -33.31 15.36
C THR A 31 7.21 -32.42 14.27
N TYR A 32 7.40 -31.10 14.39
CA TYR A 32 7.05 -30.10 13.36
C TYR A 32 7.77 -30.41 12.05
N LYS A 33 7.03 -30.87 11.03
CA LYS A 33 7.48 -31.04 9.65
C LYS A 33 7.07 -29.80 8.86
N GLN A 34 8.05 -29.16 8.20
CA GLN A 34 7.82 -28.21 7.11
C GLN A 34 6.92 -28.84 6.03
N PRO A 35 5.94 -28.11 5.48
CA PRO A 35 5.25 -28.56 4.28
C PRO A 35 6.15 -28.31 3.05
N ARG A 36 6.54 -29.41 2.38
CA ARG A 36 7.02 -29.36 1.00
C ARG A 36 5.80 -29.45 0.07
N GLY A 37 5.71 -28.47 -0.84
CA GLY A 37 5.17 -28.62 -2.19
C GLY A 37 3.66 -28.80 -2.32
N GLY A 38 2.94 -27.68 -2.42
CA GLY A 38 1.54 -27.63 -2.85
C GLY A 38 1.27 -26.32 -3.62
N SER A 39 1.21 -26.45 -4.95
CA SER A 39 0.69 -25.55 -5.99
C SER A 39 0.96 -24.04 -5.94
N LEU A 40 1.80 -23.59 -6.88
CA LEU A 40 1.78 -22.23 -7.45
C LEU A 40 0.34 -21.84 -7.82
N GLY A 41 -0.09 -20.65 -7.40
CA GLY A 41 -1.39 -20.08 -7.73
C GLY A 41 -1.36 -18.56 -7.61
N CYS A 42 -0.50 -17.92 -8.42
CA CYS A 42 -0.61 -16.57 -9.00
C CYS A 42 0.79 -16.18 -9.50
N PHE A 43 1.13 -16.68 -10.69
CA PHE A 43 2.21 -16.13 -11.51
C PHE A 43 1.74 -16.23 -12.97
N MET A 44 1.83 -15.12 -13.69
CA MET A 44 1.77 -15.00 -15.15
C MET A 44 0.40 -15.20 -15.81
N ARG A 45 -0.31 -14.09 -16.05
CA ARG A 45 -1.02 -13.90 -17.33
C ARG A 45 -0.33 -12.79 -18.12
N GLY A 46 0.66 -13.18 -18.91
CA GLY A 46 1.43 -12.25 -19.74
C GLY A 46 2.50 -12.92 -20.57
N ALA A 47 2.15 -13.97 -21.34
CA ALA A 47 2.99 -14.46 -22.43
C ALA A 47 2.20 -15.46 -23.30
N LEU A 48 1.50 -14.95 -24.31
CA LEU A 48 1.00 -15.79 -25.41
C LEU A 48 1.22 -15.03 -26.72
N GLY A 49 2.40 -15.26 -27.28
CA GLY A 49 2.80 -14.75 -28.58
C GLY A 49 4.28 -15.00 -28.77
N PHE A 50 4.65 -16.18 -29.23
CA PHE A 50 5.74 -16.44 -30.19
C PHE A 50 5.92 -17.96 -30.32
N LEU A 51 5.53 -18.50 -31.46
CA LEU A 51 5.78 -19.88 -31.87
C LEU A 51 6.79 -19.85 -33.04
N LEU A 52 7.73 -20.80 -33.00
CA LEU A 52 8.76 -21.15 -34.00
C LEU A 52 9.96 -20.18 -34.02
N ILE A 53 11.18 -20.61 -33.70
CA ILE A 53 12.02 -21.52 -34.51
C ILE A 53 12.86 -22.47 -33.63
N LEU A 54 12.88 -23.75 -34.00
CA LEU A 54 13.77 -24.81 -33.50
C LEU A 54 15.20 -24.63 -34.04
N HIS A 55 16.23 -24.78 -33.19
CA HIS A 55 17.36 -25.68 -33.46
C HIS A 55 18.22 -25.93 -32.21
N GLU A 56 18.17 -27.17 -31.73
CA GLU A 56 19.30 -28.05 -31.37
C GLU A 56 20.61 -27.42 -30.85
N GLN A 57 21.00 -27.74 -29.60
CA GLN A 57 22.24 -28.47 -29.32
C GLN A 57 22.29 -29.01 -27.87
N THR A 58 22.45 -30.31 -27.79
CA THR A 58 22.81 -31.10 -26.60
C THR A 58 24.29 -30.98 -26.27
N THR A 59 24.66 -30.76 -25.01
CA THR A 59 25.78 -31.46 -24.35
C THR A 59 25.54 -31.49 -22.83
N GLY A 60 25.64 -32.67 -22.24
CA GLY A 60 25.53 -32.89 -20.80
C GLY A 60 26.88 -32.88 -20.10
N VAL A 61 26.91 -32.56 -18.81
CA VAL A 61 27.95 -33.01 -17.87
C VAL A 61 27.32 -33.23 -16.49
N ALA A 62 27.85 -34.26 -15.82
CA ALA A 62 27.39 -35.01 -14.67
C ALA A 62 27.12 -34.25 -13.36
N ALA A 63 26.16 -34.79 -12.61
CA ALA A 63 25.98 -34.61 -11.18
C ALA A 63 27.14 -35.24 -10.40
N GLN A 64 27.62 -34.54 -9.36
CA GLN A 64 28.51 -35.11 -8.34
C GLN A 64 27.84 -35.03 -6.97
N SER A 65 27.80 -36.19 -6.32
CA SER A 65 27.32 -36.47 -4.96
C SER A 65 28.29 -35.95 -3.90
N PHE A 66 27.77 -35.33 -2.84
CA PHE A 66 28.55 -34.95 -1.65
C PHE A 66 28.41 -36.00 -0.55
N ASP A 67 29.56 -36.46 -0.03
CA ASP A 67 29.75 -37.41 1.07
C ASP A 67 29.80 -36.67 2.42
N PRO A 68 28.99 -37.03 3.43
CA PRO A 68 28.92 -36.36 4.72
C PRO A 68 29.81 -37.03 5.78
N THR A 69 31.14 -36.98 5.65
CA THR A 69 32.05 -37.42 6.73
C THR A 69 33.36 -36.61 6.81
N ARG A 70 33.31 -35.37 7.32
CA ARG A 70 34.51 -34.71 7.89
C ARG A 70 34.17 -33.56 8.85
N LEU A 71 34.38 -33.81 10.14
CA LEU A 71 34.50 -32.81 11.20
C LEU A 71 35.92 -32.23 11.22
N PRO A 72 36.08 -30.98 11.69
CA PRO A 72 37.13 -30.73 12.66
C PRO A 72 36.62 -30.00 13.92
N THR A 73 37.21 -30.41 15.03
CA THR A 73 36.96 -30.06 16.43
C THR A 73 37.54 -28.69 16.84
N THR A 74 36.74 -28.01 17.68
CA THR A 74 37.09 -27.14 18.84
C THR A 74 37.87 -25.85 18.65
N LEU A 75 37.25 -24.74 19.09
CA LEU A 75 37.77 -23.88 20.17
C LEU A 75 36.62 -23.11 20.83
N VAL A 76 36.45 -23.34 22.13
CA VAL A 76 35.50 -22.66 23.03
C VAL A 76 36.20 -21.45 23.63
N SER A 77 35.65 -20.25 23.48
CA SER A 77 35.97 -19.12 24.35
C SER A 77 34.68 -18.51 24.91
N LYS A 78 34.60 -18.49 26.25
CA LYS A 78 33.58 -17.79 27.03
C LYS A 78 33.80 -16.28 26.89
N ALA A 79 32.79 -15.54 26.45
CA ALA A 79 32.70 -14.10 26.64
C ALA A 79 31.60 -13.78 27.68
N PRO A 80 31.80 -12.77 28.54
CA PRO A 80 30.96 -12.53 29.70
C PRO A 80 29.62 -11.85 29.35
N VAL A 81 28.60 -12.20 30.12
CA VAL A 81 27.28 -11.54 30.16
C VAL A 81 27.48 -10.11 30.67
N VAL A 82 27.19 -9.12 29.82
CA VAL A 82 27.06 -7.72 30.21
C VAL A 82 25.60 -7.33 30.06
N SER A 83 24.94 -7.11 31.19
CA SER A 83 23.58 -6.57 31.27
C SER A 83 23.61 -5.06 30.99
N PRO A 84 22.89 -4.51 30.01
CA PRO A 84 22.75 -3.07 29.89
C PRO A 84 21.68 -2.59 30.87
N THR A 85 22.10 -1.99 31.97
CA THR A 85 21.26 -1.14 32.83
C THR A 85 20.83 0.10 32.04
N TRP A 86 19.55 0.22 31.72
CA TRP A 86 18.95 1.44 31.20
C TRP A 86 18.94 2.52 32.30
N LYS A 87 19.72 3.58 32.11
CA LYS A 87 19.57 4.84 32.85
C LYS A 87 18.75 5.79 31.97
N SER A 88 17.60 6.21 32.47
CA SER A 88 16.75 7.23 31.83
C SER A 88 17.53 8.55 31.64
N PRO A 89 17.48 9.19 30.47
CA PRO A 89 17.93 10.57 30.31
C PRO A 89 17.00 11.53 31.08
N PRO A 90 17.51 12.65 31.63
CA PRO A 90 16.68 13.61 32.35
C PRO A 90 15.77 14.39 31.39
N ALA A 91 14.60 14.76 31.89
CA ALA A 91 13.60 15.57 31.20
C ALA A 91 14.18 16.92 30.73
N VAL A 92 14.05 17.21 29.44
CA VAL A 92 14.33 18.53 28.87
C VAL A 92 13.03 19.32 28.81
N THR A 93 12.93 20.36 29.63
CA THR A 93 11.87 21.35 29.60
C THR A 93 11.98 22.20 28.32
N PRO A 94 10.90 22.42 27.55
CA PRO A 94 10.96 23.21 26.33
C PRO A 94 10.84 24.70 26.64
N THR A 95 11.88 25.47 26.37
CA THR A 95 11.78 26.94 26.30
C THR A 95 12.40 27.50 25.03
N SER A 96 11.52 28.18 24.27
CA SER A 96 11.73 29.43 23.52
C SER A 96 12.05 29.39 22.02
N LYS A 97 10.99 29.78 21.28
CA LYS A 97 10.92 30.77 20.19
C LYS A 97 10.99 30.26 18.74
N PRO A 98 9.95 30.53 17.91
CA PRO A 98 9.93 30.15 16.49
C PRO A 98 10.82 31.09 15.64
N PRO A 99 11.41 30.58 14.54
CA PRO A 99 12.14 31.42 13.58
C PRO A 99 11.18 32.33 12.80
N PRO A 100 11.64 33.51 12.34
CA PRO A 100 10.78 34.50 11.70
C PRO A 100 10.39 34.09 10.27
N ALA A 101 9.18 34.49 9.89
CA ALA A 101 8.61 34.33 8.56
C ALA A 101 9.41 35.13 7.51
N VAL A 102 9.82 34.47 6.43
CA VAL A 102 10.39 35.12 5.24
C VAL A 102 9.24 35.52 4.33
N GLY A 103 8.96 36.82 4.26
CA GLY A 103 8.08 37.44 3.26
C GLY A 103 8.78 37.61 1.91
N PRO A 104 8.02 37.96 0.84
CA PRO A 104 8.47 37.80 -0.53
C PRO A 104 9.42 38.94 -0.94
N THR A 105 10.60 38.59 -1.46
CA THR A 105 11.50 39.53 -2.14
C THR A 105 11.03 39.74 -3.58
N SER A 106 10.65 40.97 -3.88
CA SER A 106 10.49 41.48 -5.23
C SER A 106 11.85 41.59 -5.93
N ILE A 107 12.01 40.94 -7.09
CA ILE A 107 13.03 41.33 -8.07
C ILE A 107 12.34 41.52 -9.42
N ALA A 108 12.43 42.76 -9.91
CA ALA A 108 11.93 43.18 -11.19
C ALA A 108 12.92 42.84 -12.32
N SER A 109 12.35 42.52 -13.48
CA SER A 109 12.84 42.72 -14.85
C SER A 109 14.31 42.43 -15.20
N SER A 110 14.51 41.44 -16.07
CA SER A 110 14.85 41.69 -17.50
C SER A 110 15.07 40.36 -18.24
N VAL A 111 14.16 40.01 -19.15
CA VAL A 111 14.39 38.96 -20.16
C VAL A 111 14.28 39.61 -21.55
N PRO A 112 15.27 39.45 -22.44
CA PRO A 112 15.24 40.08 -23.76
C PRO A 112 14.26 39.39 -24.71
N ILE A 113 13.56 40.20 -25.51
CA ILE A 113 12.70 39.81 -26.63
C ILE A 113 13.58 39.25 -27.78
N PRO A 114 13.34 38.04 -28.31
CA PRO A 114 13.94 37.63 -29.57
C PRO A 114 13.14 38.22 -30.73
N ARG A 115 13.86 38.93 -31.61
CA ARG A 115 13.39 39.47 -32.88
C ARG A 115 13.05 38.35 -33.86
N SER A 116 11.91 38.50 -34.53
CA SER A 116 11.51 37.77 -35.74
C SER A 116 12.66 37.70 -36.76
N SER A 117 12.94 36.50 -37.26
CA SER A 117 13.73 36.27 -38.47
C SER A 117 13.03 35.24 -39.36
N SER A 118 13.00 35.59 -40.63
CA SER A 118 12.29 35.02 -41.77
C SER A 118 12.57 33.55 -42.10
N ILE A 119 11.54 32.97 -42.71
CA ILE A 119 11.43 31.68 -43.42
C ILE A 119 12.51 31.52 -44.50
N THR A 120 13.16 30.35 -44.50
CA THR A 120 13.63 29.68 -45.73
C THR A 120 13.45 28.18 -45.53
N GLY A 121 12.59 27.58 -46.36
CA GLY A 121 12.37 26.13 -46.38
C GLY A 121 13.39 25.43 -47.26
N THR A 122 13.83 24.25 -46.83
CA THR A 122 14.26 23.15 -47.68
C THR A 122 14.06 21.83 -46.94
N SER A 123 13.68 20.82 -47.72
CA SER A 123 13.06 19.53 -47.39
C SER A 123 13.98 18.48 -46.75
N ASN A 124 13.45 17.73 -45.78
CA ASN A 124 13.57 16.27 -45.64
C ASN A 124 12.74 15.75 -44.45
N PRO A 125 11.72 14.89 -44.64
CA PRO A 125 11.08 14.18 -43.54
C PRO A 125 11.61 12.74 -43.48
N THR A 126 12.61 12.52 -42.64
CA THR A 126 12.76 11.21 -41.98
C THR A 126 12.66 11.47 -40.49
N SER A 127 11.51 11.98 -40.05
CA SER A 127 11.17 11.99 -38.64
C SER A 127 10.67 10.60 -38.27
N THR A 128 11.54 9.82 -37.63
CA THR A 128 11.12 8.92 -36.55
C THR A 128 10.01 9.63 -35.75
N PRO A 129 8.91 8.96 -35.39
CA PRO A 129 7.90 9.57 -34.52
C PRO A 129 8.62 10.23 -33.33
N PRO A 130 8.28 11.47 -32.95
CA PRO A 130 8.90 12.07 -31.77
C PRO A 130 8.72 11.09 -30.63
N ASN A 131 9.83 10.69 -30.00
CA ASN A 131 9.77 9.85 -28.81
C ASN A 131 8.73 10.49 -27.87
N PRO A 132 7.73 9.73 -27.40
CA PRO A 132 6.69 10.28 -26.56
C PRO A 132 7.33 10.99 -25.37
N THR A 133 6.87 12.21 -25.08
CA THR A 133 7.46 13.03 -24.02
C THR A 133 7.29 12.31 -22.68
N PRO A 134 8.38 12.08 -21.92
CA PRO A 134 8.28 11.38 -20.64
C PRO A 134 7.35 12.11 -19.66
N ILE A 135 6.55 11.36 -18.93
CA ILE A 135 5.62 11.84 -17.90
C ILE A 135 6.37 11.93 -16.56
N PRO A 136 6.37 13.08 -15.87
CA PRO A 136 6.98 13.20 -14.55
C PRO A 136 6.31 12.28 -13.53
N LEU A 137 7.12 11.54 -12.76
CA LEU A 137 6.73 10.82 -11.56
C LEU A 137 7.67 11.25 -10.44
N VAL A 138 7.19 12.04 -9.50
CA VAL A 138 7.98 12.60 -8.40
C VAL A 138 7.67 11.84 -7.13
N ILE A 139 8.69 11.41 -6.40
CA ILE A 139 8.50 10.67 -5.14
C ILE A 139 9.04 11.50 -3.99
N THR A 140 8.19 11.79 -3.00
CA THR A 140 8.53 12.65 -1.85
C THR A 140 8.36 11.89 -0.55
N ASN A 141 9.38 11.92 0.31
CA ASN A 141 9.32 11.40 1.67
C ASN A 141 9.02 12.54 2.65
N SER A 142 7.78 12.63 3.14
CA SER A 142 7.41 13.53 4.26
C SER A 142 7.35 12.80 5.61
N CYS A 143 7.76 11.53 5.66
CA CYS A 143 7.86 10.76 6.90
C CYS A 143 9.01 11.30 7.76
N PRO A 144 8.95 11.11 9.09
CA PRO A 144 10.05 11.48 9.98
C PRO A 144 11.30 10.60 9.82
N ASP A 145 11.12 9.41 9.23
CA ASP A 145 12.16 8.40 9.06
C ASP A 145 12.47 8.14 7.58
N THR A 146 13.64 7.57 7.31
CA THR A 146 14.01 7.09 5.98
C THR A 146 13.07 5.98 5.53
N ILE A 147 12.65 6.06 4.27
CA ILE A 147 11.86 5.01 3.62
C ILE A 147 12.58 4.53 2.37
N TRP A 148 12.15 3.38 1.84
CA TRP A 148 12.63 2.87 0.57
C TRP A 148 11.46 2.72 -0.39
N PRO A 149 11.14 3.72 -1.22
CA PRO A 149 10.07 3.57 -2.19
C PRO A 149 10.34 2.39 -3.13
N GLY A 150 9.30 1.63 -3.43
CA GLY A 150 9.27 0.60 -4.46
C GLY A 150 8.39 1.06 -5.62
N ILE A 151 8.78 0.71 -6.84
CA ILE A 151 8.07 1.05 -8.07
C ILE A 151 7.99 -0.22 -8.92
N GLY A 152 6.78 -0.64 -9.23
CA GLY A 152 6.50 -1.82 -10.05
C GLY A 152 5.83 -1.39 -11.34
N THR A 153 6.36 -1.79 -12.48
CA THR A 153 5.79 -1.49 -13.80
C THR A 153 5.08 -2.73 -14.34
N GLN A 154 3.80 -2.60 -14.67
CA GLN A 154 3.01 -3.64 -15.32
C GLN A 154 2.98 -3.49 -16.83
N ASN A 155 2.92 -2.25 -17.33
CA ASN A 155 2.93 -1.94 -18.77
C ASN A 155 3.65 -0.61 -19.05
N GLY A 156 4.08 -0.43 -20.30
CA GLY A 156 4.85 0.74 -20.72
C GLY A 156 6.30 0.69 -20.23
N ILE A 157 6.93 1.87 -20.10
CA ILE A 157 8.31 2.04 -19.64
C ILE A 157 8.27 2.78 -18.31
N GLY A 158 8.68 2.09 -17.25
CA GLY A 158 8.84 2.67 -15.92
C GLY A 158 10.14 3.47 -15.77
N PRO A 159 10.41 3.98 -14.56
CA PRO A 159 11.66 4.67 -14.28
C PRO A 159 12.88 3.74 -14.40
N GLU A 160 14.07 4.33 -14.52
CA GLU A 160 15.34 3.58 -14.54
C GLU A 160 15.61 2.76 -13.26
N VAL A 161 14.89 3.08 -12.19
CA VAL A 161 14.97 2.41 -10.89
C VAL A 161 13.58 1.97 -10.43
N GLY A 162 13.47 0.71 -10.00
CA GLY A 162 12.29 0.14 -9.34
C GLY A 162 12.33 0.27 -7.81
N GLY A 163 13.37 0.88 -7.25
CA GLY A 163 13.40 1.25 -5.84
C GLY A 163 14.72 1.90 -5.41
N PHE A 164 14.67 2.63 -4.30
CA PHE A 164 15.78 3.45 -3.81
C PHE A 164 15.56 3.84 -2.35
N GLU A 165 16.60 4.28 -1.66
CA GLU A 165 16.51 4.93 -0.35
C GLU A 165 16.10 6.40 -0.51
N LEU A 166 15.24 6.90 0.37
CA LEU A 166 14.81 8.30 0.36
C LEU A 166 14.74 8.84 1.79
N ALA A 167 15.61 9.80 2.11
CA ALA A 167 15.71 10.34 3.47
C ALA A 167 14.53 11.28 3.80
N PRO A 168 14.26 11.58 5.10
CA PRO A 168 13.21 12.50 5.50
C PRO A 168 13.31 13.86 4.82
N GLY A 169 12.22 14.32 4.21
CA GLY A 169 12.13 15.59 3.49
C GLY A 169 12.74 15.59 2.09
N GLU A 170 13.29 14.46 1.62
CA GLU A 170 13.83 14.36 0.26
C GLU A 170 12.75 14.08 -0.79
N THR A 171 13.02 14.57 -1.99
CA THR A 171 12.20 14.36 -3.19
C THR A 171 13.08 13.85 -4.31
N LYS A 172 12.63 12.81 -5.02
CA LYS A 172 13.31 12.25 -6.18
C LYS A 172 12.45 12.39 -7.44
N PRO A 173 12.88 13.17 -8.43
CA PRO A 173 12.20 13.23 -9.72
C PRO A 173 12.54 11.99 -10.56
N LEU A 174 11.52 11.36 -11.11
CA LEU A 174 11.60 10.23 -12.05
C LEU A 174 10.68 10.51 -13.24
N PHE A 175 10.74 9.62 -14.23
CA PHE A 175 9.93 9.72 -15.44
C PHE A 175 9.43 8.34 -15.86
N VAL A 176 8.24 8.33 -16.46
CA VAL A 176 7.61 7.13 -17.05
C VAL A 176 7.10 7.44 -18.45
N SER A 177 6.80 6.42 -19.25
CA SER A 177 6.17 6.64 -20.56
C SER A 177 4.69 7.03 -20.42
N PRO A 178 4.10 7.68 -21.45
CA PRO A 178 2.68 8.04 -21.42
C PRO A 178 1.70 6.86 -21.37
N ASP A 179 2.14 5.65 -21.72
CA ASP A 179 1.37 4.40 -21.64
C ASP A 179 1.66 3.58 -20.37
N TRP A 180 2.38 4.17 -19.41
CA TRP A 180 2.79 3.48 -18.20
C TRP A 180 1.60 3.06 -17.36
N GLN A 181 1.66 1.81 -16.90
CA GLN A 181 0.79 1.24 -15.89
C GLN A 181 1.68 0.66 -14.81
N GLY A 182 1.43 1.06 -13.57
CA GLY A 182 2.34 0.76 -12.50
C GLY A 182 1.85 1.20 -11.14
N ARG A 183 2.63 0.80 -10.14
CA ARG A 183 2.36 1.08 -8.73
C ARG A 183 3.58 1.59 -8.02
N VAL A 184 3.34 2.43 -7.02
CA VAL A 184 4.35 2.98 -6.13
C VAL A 184 3.93 2.70 -4.68
N TRP A 185 4.87 2.26 -3.86
CA TRP A 185 4.63 2.02 -2.43
C TRP A 185 5.86 2.35 -1.60
N GLY A 186 5.69 2.45 -0.28
CA GLY A 186 6.76 2.74 0.66
C GLY A 186 7.15 1.50 1.44
N ARG A 187 8.45 1.26 1.58
CA ARG A 187 9.01 0.20 2.43
C ARG A 187 9.67 0.79 3.65
N THR A 188 9.56 0.12 4.77
CA THR A 188 10.07 0.60 6.06
C THR A 188 11.12 -0.34 6.65
N ASN A 189 12.03 0.26 7.41
CA ASN A 189 13.06 -0.44 8.18
C ASN A 189 13.83 -1.47 7.34
N CYS A 190 14.37 -1.02 6.21
CA CYS A 190 15.08 -1.88 5.27
C CYS A 190 16.58 -1.93 5.55
N SER A 191 17.20 -3.06 5.21
CA SER A 191 18.66 -3.20 5.18
C SER A 191 19.09 -4.10 4.03
N PHE A 192 19.85 -3.56 3.08
CA PHE A 192 20.31 -4.25 1.88
C PHE A 192 21.81 -4.54 1.92
N ASN A 193 22.26 -5.53 1.14
CA ASN A 193 23.66 -5.67 0.77
C ASN A 193 24.12 -4.50 -0.11
N ALA A 194 25.45 -4.36 -0.31
CA ALA A 194 26.03 -3.18 -0.96
C ALA A 194 25.56 -2.96 -2.41
N ASP A 195 25.21 -4.02 -3.12
CA ASP A 195 24.70 -3.99 -4.50
C ASP A 195 23.16 -3.97 -4.58
N GLY A 196 22.46 -4.02 -3.45
CA GLY A 196 20.99 -3.94 -3.40
C GLY A 196 20.26 -5.17 -3.96
N THR A 197 20.95 -6.29 -4.13
CA THR A 197 20.40 -7.53 -4.70
C THR A 197 19.79 -8.47 -3.66
N GLY A 198 19.97 -8.19 -2.38
CA GLY A 198 19.44 -8.97 -1.28
C GLY A 198 19.53 -8.26 0.08
N PRO A 199 19.03 -8.90 1.15
CA PRO A 199 19.14 -8.40 2.51
C PRO A 199 20.59 -8.24 2.96
N SER A 200 20.85 -7.31 3.87
CA SER A 200 22.16 -7.16 4.49
C SER A 200 22.50 -8.34 5.40
N ASN A 201 23.81 -8.57 5.61
CA ASN A 201 24.28 -9.52 6.62
C ASN A 201 24.15 -8.99 8.06
N LEU A 202 23.78 -7.70 8.24
CA LEU A 202 23.66 -7.07 9.55
C LEU A 202 22.45 -7.58 10.32
N ASN A 203 21.40 -8.02 9.62
CA ASN A 203 20.18 -8.56 10.22
C ASN A 203 20.28 -10.06 10.56
N GLY A 204 21.45 -10.70 10.38
CA GLY A 204 21.67 -12.11 10.72
C GLY A 204 21.01 -13.13 9.77
N VAL A 205 20.45 -12.67 8.65
CA VAL A 205 19.72 -13.50 7.68
C VAL A 205 20.60 -14.04 6.53
N ASN A 206 21.91 -13.76 6.54
CA ASN A 206 22.89 -14.22 5.54
C ASN A 206 22.46 -13.98 4.07
N GLY A 207 21.80 -12.85 3.80
CA GLY A 207 21.30 -12.51 2.46
C GLY A 207 20.07 -13.32 2.01
N ASN A 208 19.32 -13.94 2.92
CA ASN A 208 18.08 -14.65 2.61
C ASN A 208 16.85 -13.98 3.25
N GLY A 209 15.68 -14.11 2.62
CA GLY A 209 14.41 -13.56 3.13
C GLY A 209 14.17 -12.09 2.78
N ALA A 210 13.35 -11.43 3.60
CA ALA A 210 12.99 -10.02 3.43
C ALA A 210 14.13 -9.10 3.87
N ALA A 211 14.33 -8.01 3.13
CA ALA A 211 15.26 -6.94 3.48
C ALA A 211 14.56 -5.82 4.26
N CYS A 212 13.24 -5.67 4.08
CA CYS A 212 12.39 -4.68 4.73
C CYS A 212 11.41 -5.32 5.72
N MET A 213 10.97 -4.53 6.70
CA MET A 213 9.94 -4.94 7.66
C MET A 213 8.54 -4.92 7.04
N THR A 214 8.24 -3.93 6.19
CA THR A 214 6.97 -3.86 5.44
C THR A 214 7.22 -3.53 3.97
N GLY A 215 6.32 -3.99 3.09
CA GLY A 215 6.38 -3.71 1.66
C GLY A 215 7.58 -4.32 0.91
N ASP A 216 8.29 -5.28 1.52
CA ASP A 216 9.49 -5.88 0.93
C ASP A 216 9.20 -6.46 -0.47
N CYS A 217 10.15 -6.35 -1.40
CA CYS A 217 9.98 -6.86 -2.76
C CYS A 217 11.02 -7.96 -3.06
N PHE A 218 10.92 -9.06 -2.31
CA PHE A 218 11.82 -10.23 -2.38
C PHE A 218 13.27 -9.91 -2.02
N GLY A 219 13.47 -9.06 -1.02
CA GLY A 219 14.77 -8.69 -0.47
C GLY A 219 15.61 -7.76 -1.36
N ARG A 220 15.07 -7.30 -2.49
CA ARG A 220 15.79 -6.47 -3.47
C ARG A 220 15.51 -4.99 -3.25
N LEU A 221 16.53 -4.15 -3.45
CA LEU A 221 16.35 -2.70 -3.44
C LEU A 221 15.55 -2.24 -4.65
N ASN A 222 15.91 -2.76 -5.84
CA ASN A 222 15.26 -2.48 -7.10
C ASN A 222 14.12 -3.49 -7.32
N CYS A 223 12.87 -3.05 -7.15
CA CYS A 223 11.71 -3.93 -7.23
C CYS A 223 11.31 -4.21 -8.69
N GLU A 224 11.01 -5.47 -9.00
CA GLU A 224 10.44 -5.88 -10.29
C GLU A 224 8.93 -6.14 -10.20
N PHE A 225 8.45 -6.47 -9.00
CA PHE A 225 7.06 -6.79 -8.67
C PHE A 225 6.58 -5.97 -7.48
N THR A 226 5.33 -6.16 -7.08
CA THR A 226 4.75 -5.48 -5.90
C THR A 226 5.47 -5.81 -4.60
N GLY A 227 5.22 -4.97 -3.59
CA GLY A 227 5.66 -5.22 -2.22
C GLY A 227 4.81 -6.29 -1.54
N GLN A 228 5.42 -7.00 -0.60
CA GLN A 228 4.73 -7.92 0.31
C GLN A 228 3.71 -7.15 1.16
N VAL A 229 2.49 -7.69 1.24
CA VAL A 229 1.41 -7.20 2.09
C VAL A 229 1.79 -7.28 3.58
N PRO A 230 1.32 -6.37 4.43
CA PRO A 230 0.45 -5.24 4.12
C PRO A 230 1.20 -4.06 3.48
N VAL A 231 0.61 -3.46 2.44
CA VAL A 231 1.22 -2.34 1.72
C VAL A 231 0.17 -1.36 1.17
N THR A 232 0.34 -0.07 1.48
CA THR A 232 -0.44 1.01 0.86
C THR A 232 0.07 1.27 -0.55
N LEU A 233 -0.78 1.20 -1.56
CA LEU A 233 -0.40 1.38 -2.96
C LEU A 233 -0.90 2.71 -3.53
N ALA A 234 -0.07 3.34 -4.36
CA ALA A 234 -0.49 4.33 -5.35
C ALA A 234 -0.49 3.66 -6.72
N GLU A 235 -1.64 3.58 -7.37
CA GLU A 235 -1.84 2.81 -8.61
C GLU A 235 -2.15 3.76 -9.78
N PHE A 236 -1.61 3.44 -10.96
CA PHE A 236 -1.72 4.28 -12.15
C PHE A 236 -1.92 3.46 -13.41
N ASN A 237 -2.76 3.97 -14.30
CA ASN A 237 -2.81 3.64 -15.71
C ASN A 237 -3.00 4.93 -16.49
N LEU A 238 -1.92 5.38 -17.14
CA LEU A 238 -1.86 6.68 -17.79
C LEU A 238 -2.54 6.71 -19.18
N LEU A 239 -2.94 5.54 -19.68
CA LEU A 239 -3.48 5.37 -21.03
C LEU A 239 -4.67 4.39 -21.04
N GLY A 240 -5.62 4.63 -20.14
CA GLY A 240 -6.85 3.87 -20.03
C GLY A 240 -8.04 4.51 -20.76
N GLY A 241 -9.22 3.94 -20.54
CA GLY A 241 -10.49 4.53 -20.99
C GLY A 241 -10.82 4.21 -22.44
N ILE A 242 -11.85 4.88 -22.96
CA ILE A 242 -12.30 4.68 -24.35
C ILE A 242 -11.34 5.43 -25.27
N ASN A 243 -10.76 4.74 -26.26
CA ASN A 243 -9.73 5.31 -27.16
C ASN A 243 -8.42 5.70 -26.45
N SER A 244 -8.15 5.22 -25.23
CA SER A 244 -6.87 5.46 -24.55
C SER A 244 -6.61 6.94 -24.26
N ASP A 245 -7.64 7.71 -23.89
CA ASP A 245 -7.59 9.16 -23.65
C ASP A 245 -7.73 9.57 -22.18
N GLN A 246 -7.76 8.60 -21.26
CA GLN A 246 -7.95 8.82 -19.83
C GLN A 246 -6.79 8.28 -18.99
N THR A 247 -6.53 8.96 -17.88
CA THR A 247 -5.73 8.43 -16.78
C THR A 247 -6.65 7.94 -15.67
N PHE A 248 -6.37 6.73 -15.19
CA PHE A 248 -6.95 6.15 -13.98
C PHE A 248 -5.87 6.08 -12.92
N TYR A 249 -6.21 6.51 -11.72
CA TYR A 249 -5.30 6.40 -10.58
C TYR A 249 -6.09 6.35 -9.28
N ASP A 250 -5.46 5.79 -8.27
CA ASP A 250 -6.08 5.62 -6.97
C ASP A 250 -5.04 5.32 -5.88
N ILE A 251 -5.48 5.48 -4.64
CA ILE A 251 -4.79 4.92 -3.48
C ILE A 251 -5.53 3.63 -3.12
N SER A 252 -4.79 2.54 -2.96
CA SER A 252 -5.37 1.23 -2.71
C SER A 252 -4.90 0.63 -1.41
N LEU A 253 -5.88 0.19 -0.60
CA LEU A 253 -5.72 -0.55 0.64
C LEU A 253 -6.19 -2.01 0.49
N VAL A 254 -6.39 -2.47 -0.75
CA VAL A 254 -6.74 -3.86 -1.08
C VAL A 254 -5.67 -4.83 -0.58
N ASP A 255 -4.41 -4.40 -0.68
CA ASP A 255 -3.22 -5.12 -0.22
C ASP A 255 -2.81 -4.76 1.22
N GLY A 256 -3.70 -4.09 1.97
CA GLY A 256 -3.43 -3.66 3.34
C GLY A 256 -2.97 -2.21 3.45
N TYR A 257 -2.45 -1.84 4.62
CA TYR A 257 -1.99 -0.49 4.92
C TYR A 257 -0.70 -0.52 5.75
N ASN A 258 0.31 0.24 5.35
CA ASN A 258 1.57 0.37 6.10
C ASN A 258 2.07 1.82 6.24
N LEU A 259 1.74 2.71 5.31
CA LEU A 259 2.16 4.12 5.38
C LEU A 259 1.03 5.03 4.88
N PRO A 260 0.88 6.25 5.45
CA PRO A 260 0.04 7.27 4.86
C PRO A 260 0.59 7.67 3.48
N LEU A 261 -0.30 7.92 2.52
CA LEU A 261 0.06 8.16 1.13
C LEU A 261 -0.83 9.25 0.51
N GLY A 262 -0.26 10.06 -0.38
CA GLY A 262 -0.99 11.01 -1.20
C GLY A 262 -0.53 10.99 -2.65
N ILE A 263 -1.44 11.26 -3.57
CA ILE A 263 -1.18 11.39 -5.01
C ILE A 263 -1.56 12.79 -5.44
N ILE A 264 -0.57 13.55 -5.93
CA ILE A 264 -0.72 14.95 -6.32
C ILE A 264 -0.54 15.06 -7.83
N TYR A 265 -1.52 15.64 -8.50
CA TYR A 265 -1.46 15.87 -9.94
C TYR A 265 -0.54 17.06 -10.26
N ILE A 266 0.34 16.88 -11.24
CA ILE A 266 1.23 17.90 -11.80
C ILE A 266 0.70 18.28 -13.20
N PRO A 267 0.04 19.45 -13.36
CA PRO A 267 -0.49 19.84 -14.66
C PRO A 267 0.62 20.07 -15.70
N ALA A 268 0.41 19.59 -16.93
CA ALA A 268 1.29 19.90 -18.06
C ALA A 268 0.71 21.04 -18.92
N ALA A 269 1.57 21.85 -19.52
CA ALA A 269 1.15 23.03 -20.30
C ALA A 269 0.21 22.70 -21.48
N ASN A 270 0.30 21.48 -22.02
CA ASN A 270 -0.49 21.02 -23.16
C ASN A 270 -1.70 20.16 -22.77
N THR A 271 -2.10 20.18 -21.49
CA THR A 271 -3.22 19.38 -20.96
C THR A 271 -4.34 20.26 -20.45
N THR A 272 -5.55 19.70 -20.37
CA THR A 272 -6.67 20.37 -19.71
C THR A 272 -6.28 20.60 -18.25
N TRP A 273 -6.23 21.86 -17.83
CA TRP A 273 -5.95 22.20 -16.43
C TRP A 273 -7.14 21.80 -15.56
N ILE A 274 -6.87 21.01 -14.52
CA ILE A 274 -7.86 20.54 -13.55
C ILE A 274 -7.52 21.11 -12.17
N PRO A 275 -8.49 21.69 -11.44
CA PRO A 275 -8.30 22.15 -10.08
C PRO A 275 -7.73 21.06 -9.14
N PRO A 276 -6.75 21.39 -8.29
CA PRO A 276 -6.10 20.41 -7.40
C PRO A 276 -7.05 19.78 -6.38
N ASN A 277 -8.14 20.43 -5.99
CA ASN A 277 -9.15 19.85 -5.09
C ASN A 277 -10.10 18.85 -5.76
N LEU A 278 -9.92 18.59 -7.04
CA LEU A 278 -10.54 17.47 -7.76
C LEU A 278 -9.58 16.29 -7.89
N THR A 279 -8.26 16.51 -7.88
CA THR A 279 -7.31 15.47 -8.29
C THR A 279 -6.45 14.94 -7.16
N ASN A 280 -6.17 15.76 -6.14
CA ASN A 280 -5.10 15.46 -5.19
C ASN A 280 -5.61 14.64 -4.00
N CYS A 281 -5.64 13.32 -4.15
CA CYS A 281 -6.16 12.43 -3.11
C CYS A 281 -5.11 12.10 -2.04
N VAL A 282 -5.57 11.91 -0.80
CA VAL A 282 -4.72 11.62 0.35
C VAL A 282 -5.42 10.61 1.26
N CYS A 283 -4.67 9.61 1.74
CA CYS A 283 -5.09 8.65 2.75
C CYS A 283 -4.14 8.72 3.96
N ILE A 284 -4.68 9.13 5.11
CA ILE A 284 -3.98 9.18 6.39
C ILE A 284 -4.74 8.30 7.39
N ALA A 285 -4.29 7.05 7.49
CA ALA A 285 -4.82 6.05 8.41
C ALA A 285 -3.81 5.67 9.52
N SER A 286 -2.88 6.57 9.84
CA SER A 286 -1.93 6.42 10.96
C SER A 286 -2.06 7.57 11.96
N ALA A 287 -2.11 7.23 13.24
CA ALA A 287 -2.08 8.21 14.32
C ALA A 287 -0.77 9.04 14.28
N GLY A 288 -0.86 10.31 14.64
CA GLY A 288 0.25 11.27 14.64
C GLY A 288 0.37 12.11 13.36
N PHE A 289 -0.29 11.70 12.27
CA PHE A 289 -0.24 12.41 10.98
C PHE A 289 -1.48 13.26 10.69
N LEU A 290 -2.57 13.08 11.46
CA LEU A 290 -3.80 13.85 11.29
C LEU A 290 -3.69 15.27 11.85
N ASP A 291 -4.05 16.24 11.01
CA ASP A 291 -4.40 17.59 11.44
C ASP A 291 -5.69 17.62 12.28
N PRO A 292 -5.95 18.70 13.03
CA PRO A 292 -7.21 18.87 13.76
C PRO A 292 -8.45 18.72 12.86
N PRO A 293 -9.57 18.20 13.39
CA PRO A 293 -10.82 18.05 12.66
C PRO A 293 -11.21 19.29 11.86
N SER A 294 -11.31 19.14 10.55
CA SER A 294 -11.74 20.18 9.62
C SER A 294 -12.39 19.55 8.41
N ARG A 295 -13.45 20.18 7.89
CA ARG A 295 -14.20 19.69 6.72
C ARG A 295 -13.53 20.04 5.39
N SER A 296 -12.60 20.99 5.42
CA SER A 296 -11.83 21.38 4.25
C SER A 296 -10.42 21.84 4.62
N GLY A 297 -9.51 21.77 3.66
CA GLY A 297 -8.10 22.02 3.87
C GLY A 297 -7.39 22.74 2.73
N LEU A 298 -6.14 23.09 2.99
CA LEU A 298 -5.28 23.80 2.03
C LEU A 298 -4.01 23.03 1.67
N TYR A 299 -3.72 21.90 2.32
CA TYR A 299 -2.60 21.05 1.94
C TYR A 299 -2.82 20.48 0.55
N TYR A 300 -1.75 20.46 -0.25
CA TYR A 300 -1.74 20.03 -1.64
C TYR A 300 -2.73 20.79 -2.53
N THR A 301 -3.18 21.97 -2.10
CA THR A 301 -4.07 22.85 -2.87
C THR A 301 -3.83 24.32 -2.48
N ASN A 302 -4.80 25.20 -2.66
CA ASN A 302 -4.76 26.61 -2.29
C ASN A 302 -6.13 27.13 -1.83
N LYS A 303 -6.16 28.38 -1.35
CA LYS A 303 -7.39 29.03 -0.83
C LYS A 303 -8.51 29.16 -1.85
N THR A 304 -8.18 29.22 -3.14
CA THR A 304 -9.17 29.31 -4.22
C THR A 304 -9.88 27.98 -4.42
N PHE A 305 -9.19 26.86 -4.18
CA PHE A 305 -9.68 25.51 -4.41
C PHE A 305 -9.51 24.67 -3.13
N PRO A 306 -10.24 24.97 -2.04
CA PRO A 306 -10.07 24.23 -0.79
C PRO A 306 -10.44 22.75 -1.00
N ILE A 307 -9.67 21.85 -0.40
CA ILE A 307 -9.84 20.40 -0.61
C ILE A 307 -10.85 19.84 0.40
N PRO A 308 -11.79 18.97 -0.01
CA PRO A 308 -12.67 18.27 0.93
C PRO A 308 -11.89 17.24 1.75
N TRP A 309 -12.06 17.27 3.07
CA TRP A 309 -11.44 16.33 4.01
C TRP A 309 -12.48 15.50 4.73
N GLU A 310 -12.15 14.29 5.20
CA GLU A 310 -12.93 13.69 6.27
C GLU A 310 -12.84 14.56 7.54
N SER A 311 -13.95 14.72 8.25
CA SER A 311 -14.05 15.66 9.37
C SER A 311 -14.10 15.04 10.75
N ASP A 312 -14.16 13.71 10.83
CA ASP A 312 -14.65 13.02 12.02
C ASP A 312 -13.55 12.21 12.71
N GLN A 313 -12.51 11.83 11.97
CA GLN A 313 -11.44 11.01 12.51
C GLN A 313 -10.57 11.76 13.52
N THR A 314 -10.07 11.04 14.49
CA THR A 314 -9.18 11.53 15.54
C THR A 314 -7.96 10.63 15.61
N ASN A 315 -6.86 11.12 16.21
CA ASN A 315 -5.69 10.28 16.40
C ASN A 315 -6.01 8.95 17.15
N PRO A 316 -6.85 8.93 18.19
CA PRO A 316 -7.31 7.67 18.79
C PRO A 316 -8.11 6.77 17.85
N SER A 317 -9.07 7.31 17.07
CA SER A 317 -9.87 6.47 16.16
C SER A 317 -9.03 5.90 15.02
N VAL A 318 -8.10 6.69 14.47
CA VAL A 318 -7.15 6.24 13.45
C VAL A 318 -6.04 5.35 14.03
N GLY A 319 -5.79 5.40 15.33
CA GLY A 319 -4.92 4.40 15.98
C GLY A 319 -5.58 3.03 16.14
N GLY A 320 -6.90 2.93 16.00
CA GLY A 320 -7.68 1.73 16.34
C GLY A 320 -8.60 1.19 15.24
N TRP A 321 -8.56 1.74 14.02
CA TRP A 321 -9.46 1.30 12.93
C TRP A 321 -9.13 -0.11 12.43
N CYS A 322 -7.86 -0.53 12.51
CA CYS A 322 -7.43 -1.86 12.10
C CYS A 322 -8.02 -2.94 13.03
N PRO A 323 -8.78 -3.92 12.49
CA PRO A 323 -9.26 -5.05 13.27
C PRO A 323 -8.13 -5.78 14.00
N TRP A 324 -8.42 -6.33 15.18
CA TRP A 324 -7.38 -6.85 16.07
C TRP A 324 -6.57 -7.99 15.44
N ASP A 325 -7.27 -8.86 14.72
CA ASP A 325 -6.79 -10.04 14.00
C ASP A 325 -6.06 -9.73 12.69
N LEU A 326 -6.12 -8.47 12.24
CA LEU A 326 -5.46 -8.02 11.01
C LEU A 326 -4.24 -7.14 11.25
N GLN A 327 -3.91 -6.87 12.51
CA GLN A 327 -2.65 -6.24 12.89
C GLN A 327 -1.48 -7.18 12.57
N GLU A 328 -0.43 -6.67 11.92
CA GLU A 328 0.77 -7.44 11.59
C GLU A 328 1.59 -7.76 12.85
N TYR A 329 1.66 -6.82 13.80
CA TYR A 329 2.41 -6.95 15.06
C TYR A 329 1.52 -6.77 16.29
N PRO A 330 0.48 -7.62 16.47
CA PRO A 330 -0.48 -7.44 17.54
C PRO A 330 0.23 -7.56 18.90
N PRO A 331 -0.12 -6.72 19.89
CA PRO A 331 0.56 -6.71 21.18
C PRO A 331 0.37 -8.05 21.90
N SER A 332 1.38 -8.43 22.69
CA SER A 332 1.37 -9.66 23.48
C SER A 332 0.17 -9.72 24.43
N LYS A 333 -0.52 -10.86 24.45
CA LYS A 333 -1.70 -11.09 25.30
C LYS A 333 -1.30 -11.08 26.80
N PRO A 334 -2.12 -10.50 27.69
CA PRO A 334 -1.95 -10.67 29.13
C PRO A 334 -2.25 -12.12 29.55
N GLY A 335 -1.26 -12.83 30.13
CA GLY A 335 -1.46 -14.16 30.77
C GLY A 335 -1.25 -15.40 29.87
N ASP A 336 -1.62 -16.59 30.39
CA ASP A 336 -1.40 -17.94 29.83
C ASP A 336 -2.17 -18.25 28.51
N GLY A 337 -2.37 -17.27 27.64
CA GLY A 337 -3.07 -17.44 26.36
C GLY A 337 -4.61 -17.44 26.44
N ILE A 338 -5.19 -17.10 27.59
CA ILE A 338 -6.64 -16.92 27.76
C ILE A 338 -7.01 -15.48 27.37
N TYR A 339 -7.99 -15.30 26.48
CA TYR A 339 -8.58 -14.00 26.15
C TYR A 339 -9.48 -13.52 27.31
N PRO A 340 -9.12 -12.46 28.05
CA PRO A 340 -10.09 -11.77 28.89
C PRO A 340 -10.95 -10.93 27.94
N TYR A 341 -12.18 -11.36 27.72
CA TYR A 341 -13.17 -10.51 27.07
C TYR A 341 -13.78 -9.56 28.11
N PRO A 342 -13.95 -8.27 27.79
CA PRO A 342 -13.56 -7.60 26.54
C PRO A 342 -12.08 -7.12 26.57
N ASP A 343 -11.45 -7.08 25.39
CA ASP A 343 -10.02 -6.84 25.13
C ASP A 343 -9.58 -5.36 25.28
N ASP A 344 -10.49 -4.52 25.75
CA ASP A 344 -10.45 -3.06 25.90
C ASP A 344 -9.28 -2.53 26.75
N SER A 345 -8.58 -3.41 27.47
CA SER A 345 -7.51 -3.03 28.41
C SER A 345 -6.09 -3.16 27.85
N ILE A 346 -5.92 -3.78 26.67
CA ILE A 346 -4.61 -3.93 26.03
C ILE A 346 -4.32 -2.68 25.20
N GLN A 347 -3.30 -1.93 25.59
CA GLN A 347 -2.86 -0.76 24.84
C GLN A 347 -2.33 -1.19 23.46
N ARG A 348 -3.01 -0.76 22.40
CA ARG A 348 -2.54 -0.93 21.03
C ARG A 348 -1.25 -0.15 20.81
N PRO A 349 -0.34 -0.65 19.94
CA PRO A 349 0.77 0.18 19.47
C PRO A 349 0.22 1.45 18.80
N VAL A 350 1.01 2.52 18.85
CA VAL A 350 0.61 3.81 18.23
C VAL A 350 0.40 3.66 16.72
N PHE A 351 1.11 2.71 16.11
CA PHE A 351 0.98 2.33 14.71
C PHE A 351 1.33 0.85 14.55
N ASP A 352 0.50 0.13 13.79
CA ASP A 352 0.72 -1.25 13.37
C ASP A 352 0.21 -1.38 11.92
N PRO A 353 1.02 -1.88 10.97
CA PRO A 353 0.53 -2.21 9.64
C PRO A 353 -0.69 -3.14 9.71
N CYS A 354 -1.64 -2.91 8.82
CA CYS A 354 -2.91 -3.61 8.81
C CYS A 354 -3.03 -4.46 7.55
N LEU A 355 -3.13 -5.78 7.72
CA LEU A 355 -3.50 -6.70 6.65
C LEU A 355 -4.92 -6.40 6.19
N SER A 356 -5.16 -6.51 4.88
CA SER A 356 -6.52 -6.61 4.39
C SER A 356 -7.12 -7.97 4.74
N ALA A 357 -8.44 -8.09 4.66
CA ALA A 357 -9.10 -9.38 4.84
C ALA A 357 -8.55 -10.45 3.88
N CYS A 358 -8.37 -10.11 2.59
CA CYS A 358 -7.79 -11.02 1.61
C CYS A 358 -6.36 -11.42 1.97
N ALA A 359 -5.51 -10.47 2.36
CA ALA A 359 -4.13 -10.74 2.74
C ALA A 359 -4.02 -11.68 3.96
N ALA A 360 -4.97 -11.58 4.91
CA ALA A 360 -4.98 -12.41 6.10
C ALA A 360 -5.56 -13.81 5.87
N THR A 361 -6.63 -13.94 5.07
CA THR A 361 -7.38 -15.21 4.96
C THR A 361 -7.08 -15.97 3.67
N GLY A 362 -6.79 -15.28 2.56
CA GLY A 362 -6.75 -15.85 1.21
C GLY A 362 -8.08 -16.43 0.73
N ASN A 363 -9.19 -16.15 1.43
CA ASN A 363 -10.48 -16.72 1.09
C ASN A 363 -11.06 -16.08 -0.19
N PRO A 364 -11.77 -16.85 -1.04
CA PRO A 364 -12.36 -16.29 -2.25
C PRO A 364 -13.35 -15.14 -2.02
N GLU A 365 -14.03 -15.10 -0.87
CA GLU A 365 -14.94 -14.00 -0.51
C GLU A 365 -14.23 -12.71 -0.13
N ASP A 366 -13.11 -12.81 0.58
CA ASP A 366 -12.32 -11.64 0.97
C ASP A 366 -11.49 -11.10 -0.20
N CYS A 367 -11.05 -12.01 -1.08
CA CYS A 367 -10.25 -11.69 -2.26
C CYS A 367 -11.10 -11.46 -3.52
N CYS A 368 -12.43 -11.58 -3.43
CA CYS A 368 -13.34 -11.41 -4.56
C CYS A 368 -13.00 -12.29 -5.79
N THR A 369 -12.68 -13.56 -5.56
CA THR A 369 -12.31 -14.50 -6.64
C THR A 369 -13.32 -15.63 -6.81
N GLY A 370 -13.23 -16.33 -7.94
CA GLY A 370 -14.06 -17.50 -8.22
C GLY A 370 -15.54 -17.13 -8.30
N LYS A 371 -16.38 -17.67 -7.41
CA LYS A 371 -17.82 -17.34 -7.38
C LYS A 371 -18.11 -15.92 -6.87
N TYR A 372 -17.12 -15.27 -6.24
CA TYR A 372 -17.22 -13.90 -5.75
C TYR A 372 -16.55 -12.90 -6.71
N ASP A 373 -16.05 -13.34 -7.87
CA ASP A 373 -15.57 -12.46 -8.95
C ASP A 373 -16.78 -11.83 -9.67
N ASP A 374 -17.59 -11.09 -8.90
CA ASP A 374 -18.72 -10.32 -9.36
C ASP A 374 -19.04 -9.25 -8.27
N PRO A 375 -19.14 -7.96 -8.62
CA PRO A 375 -19.38 -6.87 -7.68
C PRO A 375 -20.78 -6.93 -7.02
N SER A 376 -21.71 -7.71 -7.58
CA SER A 376 -23.02 -7.96 -6.95
C SER A 376 -22.98 -9.09 -5.91
N VAL A 377 -21.88 -9.85 -5.85
CA VAL A 377 -21.70 -11.00 -4.96
C VAL A 377 -20.61 -10.74 -3.92
N CYS A 378 -19.48 -10.14 -4.29
CA CYS A 378 -18.45 -9.78 -3.32
C CYS A 378 -18.90 -8.58 -2.50
N THR A 379 -18.94 -8.74 -1.18
CA THR A 379 -19.35 -7.69 -0.24
C THR A 379 -18.17 -7.16 0.55
N PRO A 380 -18.17 -5.89 0.96
CA PRO A 380 -17.11 -5.34 1.79
C PRO A 380 -17.00 -6.13 3.12
N SER A 381 -15.77 -6.36 3.55
CA SER A 381 -15.46 -6.97 4.86
C SER A 381 -15.47 -5.91 5.97
N LEU A 382 -15.38 -6.33 7.23
CA LEU A 382 -15.19 -5.41 8.37
C LEU A 382 -13.95 -4.52 8.18
N TYR A 383 -12.85 -5.08 7.65
CA TYR A 383 -11.66 -4.30 7.29
C TYR A 383 -12.00 -3.23 6.27
N SER A 384 -12.71 -3.60 5.21
CA SER A 384 -13.03 -2.70 4.10
C SER A 384 -13.93 -1.55 4.56
N GLU A 385 -14.93 -1.85 5.38
CA GLU A 385 -15.80 -0.84 6.00
C GLU A 385 -14.98 0.12 6.88
N ASN A 386 -14.12 -0.41 7.76
CA ASN A 386 -13.27 0.40 8.63
C ASN A 386 -12.29 1.27 7.83
N ALA A 387 -11.66 0.70 6.80
CA ALA A 387 -10.73 1.40 5.90
C ALA A 387 -11.40 2.61 5.23
N LYS A 388 -12.66 2.48 4.78
CA LYS A 388 -13.41 3.62 4.21
C LYS A 388 -13.76 4.70 5.22
N THR A 389 -13.86 4.37 6.51
CA THR A 389 -14.05 5.42 7.53
C THR A 389 -12.83 6.33 7.66
N VAL A 390 -11.62 5.79 7.50
CA VAL A 390 -10.35 6.52 7.67
C VAL A 390 -9.79 7.07 6.36
N CYS A 391 -10.04 6.41 5.23
CA CYS A 391 -9.62 6.82 3.90
C CYS A 391 -10.78 6.71 2.88
N PRO A 392 -11.72 7.67 2.86
CA PRO A 392 -12.93 7.59 2.04
C PRO A 392 -12.70 7.55 0.52
N ASP A 393 -11.61 8.14 0.03
CA ASP A 393 -11.26 8.16 -1.40
C ASP A 393 -10.36 6.98 -1.83
N ALA A 394 -9.95 6.09 -0.91
CA ALA A 394 -9.08 4.96 -1.22
C ALA A 394 -9.89 3.67 -1.45
N TYR A 395 -9.36 2.75 -2.27
CA TYR A 395 -9.91 1.41 -2.42
C TYR A 395 -9.76 0.63 -1.12
N SER A 396 -10.84 -0.01 -0.69
CA SER A 396 -10.87 -0.82 0.54
C SER A 396 -10.98 -2.32 0.32
N TYR A 397 -11.37 -2.73 -0.90
CA TYR A 397 -11.42 -4.09 -1.41
C TYR A 397 -11.54 -4.04 -2.95
N ALA A 398 -11.45 -5.19 -3.63
CA ALA A 398 -11.34 -5.25 -5.08
C ALA A 398 -12.47 -4.51 -5.83
N PHE A 399 -13.74 -4.67 -5.42
CA PHE A 399 -14.90 -4.09 -6.11
C PHE A 399 -15.34 -2.70 -5.59
N ASP A 400 -14.45 -1.92 -4.98
CA ASP A 400 -14.72 -0.57 -4.45
C ASP A 400 -14.54 0.58 -5.47
N ASP A 401 -14.86 0.36 -6.75
CA ASP A 401 -14.47 1.30 -7.81
C ASP A 401 -15.15 2.67 -7.70
N GLN A 402 -16.48 2.68 -7.53
CA GLN A 402 -17.30 3.89 -7.70
C GLN A 402 -16.95 5.02 -6.72
N THR A 403 -16.29 4.69 -5.61
CA THR A 403 -15.92 5.64 -4.56
C THR A 403 -14.42 5.78 -4.34
N SER A 404 -13.61 5.19 -5.24
CA SER A 404 -12.16 5.08 -5.03
C SER A 404 -11.32 5.34 -6.29
N THR A 405 -11.87 5.16 -7.50
CA THR A 405 -11.14 5.46 -8.73
C THR A 405 -11.22 6.94 -9.11
N PHE A 406 -10.06 7.58 -9.30
CA PHE A 406 -10.00 8.87 -9.96
C PHE A 406 -9.80 8.68 -11.47
N ILE A 407 -10.57 9.42 -12.26
CA ILE A 407 -10.52 9.39 -13.71
C ILE A 407 -10.38 10.82 -14.20
N ILE A 408 -9.33 11.10 -14.97
CA ILE A 408 -9.09 12.40 -15.60
C ILE A 408 -8.64 12.23 -17.05
N PRO A 409 -8.74 13.25 -17.92
CA PRO A 409 -8.07 13.25 -19.22
C PRO A 409 -6.57 12.94 -19.09
N ASN A 410 -6.01 12.24 -20.08
CA ASN A 410 -4.61 11.85 -20.05
C ASN A 410 -3.64 13.04 -20.08
N GLY A 411 -2.41 12.77 -19.62
CA GLY A 411 -1.31 13.74 -19.56
C GLY A 411 -1.16 14.42 -18.20
N GLY A 412 -0.15 15.29 -18.10
CA GLY A 412 0.33 15.84 -16.83
C GLY A 412 1.48 15.02 -16.29
N GLY A 413 1.61 14.98 -14.98
CA GLY A 413 2.54 14.15 -14.23
C GLY A 413 2.00 13.95 -12.82
N TRP A 414 2.75 13.23 -12.00
CA TRP A 414 2.28 12.78 -10.70
C TRP A 414 3.37 12.96 -9.66
N GLU A 415 2.97 13.34 -8.46
CA GLU A 415 3.82 13.26 -7.27
C GLU A 415 3.16 12.30 -6.26
N VAL A 416 3.91 11.29 -5.82
CA VAL A 416 3.52 10.41 -4.72
C VAL A 416 4.23 10.89 -3.46
N VAL A 417 3.44 11.27 -2.46
CA VAL A 417 3.92 11.80 -1.18
C VAL A 417 3.66 10.77 -0.09
N PHE A 418 4.73 10.30 0.55
CA PHE A 418 4.63 9.44 1.73
C PHE A 418 4.52 10.28 3.00
N CYS A 419 3.67 9.84 3.92
CA CYS A 419 3.33 10.56 5.15
C CYS A 419 2.88 12.02 4.92
N PRO A 420 1.90 12.27 4.03
CA PRO A 420 1.40 13.61 3.79
C PRO A 420 0.84 14.25 5.06
N ARG A 421 0.84 15.59 5.10
CA ARG A 421 0.18 16.36 6.18
C ARG A 421 -1.27 16.63 5.83
N GLY A 422 -2.11 16.83 6.84
CA GLY A 422 -3.51 17.16 6.66
C GLY A 422 -4.42 16.04 7.13
N ARG A 423 -5.44 15.71 6.33
CA ARG A 423 -6.44 14.68 6.63
C ARG A 423 -6.74 13.90 5.36
N SER A 424 -7.32 12.70 5.50
CA SER A 424 -7.77 11.94 4.34
C SER A 424 -8.80 12.73 3.54
N THR A 425 -8.73 12.63 2.23
CA THR A 425 -9.62 13.37 1.34
C THR A 425 -10.98 12.68 1.23
N ASN A 426 -11.97 13.47 0.81
CA ASN A 426 -13.32 12.99 0.52
C ASN A 426 -13.82 13.60 -0.81
N ILE A 427 -12.90 13.68 -1.78
CA ILE A 427 -13.08 14.34 -3.06
C ILE A 427 -14.12 13.61 -3.89
N LEU A 428 -14.06 12.28 -4.00
CA LEU A 428 -14.94 11.54 -4.90
C LEU A 428 -16.40 11.61 -4.45
N ARG A 429 -16.64 11.65 -3.14
CA ARG A 429 -17.99 11.85 -2.60
C ARG A 429 -18.55 13.24 -2.89
N ILE A 430 -17.70 14.27 -2.87
CA ILE A 430 -18.14 15.67 -2.99
C ILE A 430 -18.16 16.15 -4.45
N PHE A 431 -17.22 15.68 -5.24
CA PHE A 431 -16.93 16.15 -6.60
C PHE A 431 -16.83 15.03 -7.66
N GLY A 432 -17.26 13.80 -7.33
CA GLY A 432 -17.16 12.68 -8.25
C GLY A 432 -17.99 12.83 -9.53
N GLU A 433 -19.09 13.58 -9.49
CA GLU A 433 -19.90 13.87 -10.69
C GLU A 433 -19.18 14.84 -11.63
N GLU A 434 -18.53 15.86 -11.07
CA GLU A 434 -17.74 16.85 -11.79
C GLU A 434 -16.52 16.19 -12.43
N LEU A 435 -15.81 15.33 -11.69
CA LEU A 435 -14.70 14.54 -12.23
C LEU A 435 -15.14 13.64 -13.38
N ARG A 436 -16.24 12.91 -13.23
CA ARG A 436 -16.80 12.07 -14.31
C ARG A 436 -17.15 12.88 -15.56
N THR A 437 -17.70 14.08 -15.37
CA THR A 437 -18.01 15.00 -16.48
C THR A 437 -16.75 15.45 -17.20
N ILE A 438 -15.69 15.77 -16.45
CA ILE A 438 -14.39 16.19 -17.02
C ILE A 438 -13.74 15.01 -17.77
N ALA A 439 -13.78 13.82 -17.18
CA ALA A 439 -13.21 12.61 -17.77
C ALA A 439 -13.89 12.19 -19.07
N SER A 440 -15.22 12.36 -19.21
CA SER A 440 -15.97 11.98 -20.41
C SER A 440 -15.83 12.96 -21.59
N GLY A 441 -14.75 13.74 -21.64
CA GLY A 441 -14.54 14.79 -22.64
C GLY A 441 -15.30 16.09 -22.36
N GLY A 442 -15.93 16.23 -21.20
CA GLY A 442 -16.49 17.51 -20.75
C GLY A 442 -15.37 18.46 -20.34
N GLY A 443 -15.47 19.72 -20.75
CA GLY A 443 -14.56 20.75 -20.27
C GLY A 443 -14.88 21.16 -18.83
N LEU A 444 -13.94 21.85 -18.20
CA LEU A 444 -14.17 22.53 -16.92
C LEU A 444 -15.17 23.69 -17.14
N THR A 445 -16.46 23.45 -16.88
CA THR A 445 -17.50 24.47 -17.09
C THR A 445 -17.42 25.56 -16.02
N ARG A 446 -18.05 26.71 -16.29
CA ARG A 446 -18.12 27.82 -15.31
C ARG A 446 -18.84 27.37 -14.05
N GLU A 447 -19.86 26.54 -14.18
CA GLU A 447 -20.66 26.00 -13.09
C GLU A 447 -19.81 25.07 -12.20
N ILE A 448 -19.00 24.20 -12.81
CA ILE A 448 -18.04 23.34 -12.07
C ILE A 448 -17.04 24.23 -11.34
N LEU A 449 -16.45 25.23 -12.01
CA LEU A 449 -15.50 26.17 -11.42
C LEU A 449 -16.06 26.93 -10.22
N GLU A 450 -17.30 27.42 -10.32
CA GLU A 450 -17.96 28.13 -9.22
C GLU A 450 -18.19 27.21 -8.02
N ARG A 451 -18.53 25.95 -8.27
CA ARG A 451 -18.78 24.95 -7.22
C ARG A 451 -17.51 24.51 -6.51
N VAL A 452 -16.44 24.18 -7.23
CA VAL A 452 -15.17 23.73 -6.62
C VAL A 452 -14.45 24.84 -5.85
N ARG A 453 -14.79 26.10 -6.09
CA ARG A 453 -14.28 27.25 -5.30
C ARG A 453 -15.14 27.56 -4.07
N ASN A 454 -16.37 27.03 -4.01
CA ASN A 454 -17.32 27.35 -2.97
C ASN A 454 -17.05 26.51 -1.71
N ARG A 455 -16.32 27.09 -0.77
CA ARG A 455 -16.02 26.47 0.53
C ARG A 455 -17.29 26.07 1.30
N THR A 456 -18.33 26.90 1.30
CA THR A 456 -19.59 26.60 1.99
C THR A 456 -20.29 25.39 1.38
N TYR A 457 -20.25 25.24 0.04
CA TYR A 457 -20.73 24.04 -0.63
C TYR A 457 -19.95 22.81 -0.16
N ILE A 458 -18.62 22.85 -0.19
CA ILE A 458 -17.76 21.74 0.24
C ILE A 458 -18.10 21.33 1.69
N GLU A 459 -18.11 22.29 2.62
CA GLU A 459 -18.32 21.99 4.04
C GLU A 459 -19.75 21.55 4.37
N SER A 460 -20.75 21.96 3.58
CA SER A 460 -22.15 21.54 3.77
C SER A 460 -22.42 20.16 3.14
N ALA A 461 -21.90 19.90 1.95
CA ALA A 461 -21.95 18.58 1.32
C ALA A 461 -21.20 17.53 2.16
N ASN A 462 -20.15 17.96 2.85
CA ASN A 462 -19.42 17.11 3.78
C ASN A 462 -20.27 16.69 4.99
N SER A 463 -21.08 17.59 5.55
CA SER A 463 -21.97 17.27 6.68
C SER A 463 -23.17 16.37 6.38
N LYS A 464 -23.60 16.27 5.11
CA LYS A 464 -24.76 15.45 4.73
C LYS A 464 -24.46 13.95 4.67
N GLY A 465 -23.18 13.54 4.76
CA GLY A 465 -22.76 12.13 4.77
C GLY A 465 -23.02 11.37 6.08
N LEU A 466 -23.37 12.06 7.17
CA LEU A 466 -23.53 11.48 8.51
C LEU A 466 -24.93 10.91 8.81
N GLY A 467 -25.87 10.90 7.85
CA GLY A 467 -27.29 10.65 8.14
C GLY A 467 -28.09 9.86 7.11
N GLY A 468 -27.47 9.15 6.17
CA GLY A 468 -28.24 8.40 5.19
C GLY A 468 -27.44 7.36 4.43
N ALA A 469 -27.62 6.10 4.82
CA ALA A 469 -27.72 4.99 3.87
C ALA A 469 -28.94 5.25 2.96
N GLY A 470 -28.82 6.24 2.07
CA GLY A 470 -29.85 6.68 1.16
C GLY A 470 -29.62 6.05 -0.20
N MET A 471 -30.22 4.88 -0.40
CA MET A 471 -30.62 4.29 -1.67
C MET A 471 -30.00 4.94 -2.93
N VAL A 472 -28.92 4.33 -3.42
CA VAL A 472 -28.41 4.60 -4.77
C VAL A 472 -29.56 4.40 -5.76
N GLN A 473 -30.04 5.49 -6.33
CA GLN A 473 -31.08 5.47 -7.34
C GLN A 473 -30.44 4.92 -8.62
N ARG A 474 -30.82 3.70 -9.01
CA ARG A 474 -30.40 3.05 -10.27
C ARG A 474 -30.60 4.03 -11.43
N PRO A 475 -29.56 4.40 -12.20
CA PRO A 475 -29.78 5.08 -13.47
C PRO A 475 -30.52 4.11 -14.40
N GLY A 476 -31.58 4.60 -15.03
CA GLY A 476 -32.29 3.89 -16.09
C GLY A 476 -31.33 3.44 -17.20
N ALA A 477 -31.69 2.34 -17.85
CA ALA A 477 -30.94 1.67 -18.90
C ALA A 477 -30.33 2.63 -19.94
N GLY A 478 -29.06 2.97 -19.73
CA GLY A 478 -28.29 3.85 -20.60
C GLY A 478 -26.79 3.93 -20.27
N VAL A 479 -26.27 3.06 -19.39
CA VAL A 479 -24.87 3.08 -18.92
C VAL A 479 -24.24 1.69 -19.03
N PHE A 480 -24.35 1.04 -20.19
CA PHE A 480 -23.65 -0.23 -20.43
C PHE A 480 -22.17 -0.05 -20.82
N GLY A 481 -21.75 1.17 -21.17
CA GLY A 481 -20.37 1.45 -21.60
C GLY A 481 -19.35 1.62 -20.46
N VAL A 482 -19.75 2.21 -19.33
CA VAL A 482 -18.80 2.57 -18.25
C VAL A 482 -18.54 1.40 -17.28
N VAL A 483 -19.56 0.56 -17.03
CA VAL A 483 -19.46 -0.58 -16.10
C VAL A 483 -18.57 -1.70 -16.64
N ALA A 484 -18.52 -1.91 -17.96
CA ALA A 484 -17.64 -2.90 -18.58
C ALA A 484 -16.14 -2.49 -18.58
N LEU A 485 -15.85 -1.19 -18.51
CA LEU A 485 -14.48 -0.64 -18.52
C LEU A 485 -13.80 -0.74 -17.15
N MET A 486 -14.57 -0.66 -16.06
CA MET A 486 -14.09 -0.86 -14.68
C MET A 486 -13.82 -2.34 -14.39
N TRP A 487 -14.56 -3.27 -15.01
CA TRP A 487 -14.28 -4.71 -14.92
C TRP A 487 -12.93 -5.12 -15.53
N MET A 488 -12.48 -4.46 -16.60
CA MET A 488 -11.13 -4.68 -17.13
C MET A 488 -10.05 -4.15 -16.19
N TRP A 489 -10.33 -3.15 -15.35
CA TRP A 489 -9.39 -2.67 -14.31
C TRP A 489 -9.10 -3.78 -13.30
N MET A 490 -10.11 -4.35 -12.67
CA MET A 490 -9.92 -5.31 -11.57
C MET A 490 -9.23 -6.62 -11.99
N VAL A 491 -9.52 -7.14 -13.19
CA VAL A 491 -8.98 -8.43 -13.68
C VAL A 491 -7.46 -8.37 -13.94
N PHE A 492 -6.87 -7.16 -14.04
CA PHE A 492 -5.41 -7.01 -14.21
C PHE A 492 -4.66 -6.75 -12.90
N TRP A 493 -5.34 -6.44 -11.80
CA TRP A 493 -4.72 -5.97 -10.56
C TRP A 493 -4.91 -6.89 -9.34
N CYS A 494 -5.76 -7.92 -9.44
CA CYS A 494 -5.88 -9.04 -8.48
C CYS A 494 -5.15 -10.30 -8.95
#